data_AF-A0A9P0DLX8-F1
#
_entry.id   AF-A0A9P0DLX8-F1
#
_cell.length_a   1.000
_cell.length_b   1.000
_cell.length_c   1.000
_cell.angle_alpha   90.00
_cell.angle_beta   90.00
_cell.angle_gamma   90.00
#
_symmetry.space_group_name_H-M   'P 1'
#
loop_
_entity.id
_entity.type
_entity.pdbx_description
1 polymer ?
#
loop_
_entity_poly.entity_id
_entity_poly.type
_entity_poly.pdbx_seq_one_letter_code
_entity_poly.pdbx_strand_id
1 'polypeptide(L)'
;AASTSAIIKIQQIIKCQVIKFDSFPGRTVIVMRPNLAIIILALSIDLILFPNNCVAKFICRPCKNEMECNMPPPVMCEYGEVRNACKRRECAKGPGDRCGGPMNILGQCAENLMCRSDELCHGWFMDTLENYE
;
A
#
# COMPACT_ATOMS: atom_id res chain seq x y z
N ALA A 1 -20.10 8.36 14.10
CA ALA A 1 -18.99 8.28 13.13
C ALA A 1 -17.64 7.81 13.74
N ALA A 2 -17.54 7.51 15.04
CA ALA A 2 -16.29 7.04 15.68
C ALA A 2 -16.10 5.51 15.64
N SER A 3 -17.14 4.75 15.32
CA SER A 3 -17.21 3.30 15.51
C SER A 3 -16.54 2.49 14.39
N THR A 4 -16.48 3.00 13.16
CA THR A 4 -15.91 2.29 12.00
C THR A 4 -14.39 2.33 11.98
N SER A 5 -13.77 3.42 12.46
CA SER A 5 -12.31 3.55 12.57
C SER A 5 -11.72 2.56 13.59
N ALA A 6 -12.41 2.32 14.70
CA ALA A 6 -11.97 1.37 15.73
C ALA A 6 -12.00 -0.09 15.23
N ILE A 7 -13.03 -0.48 14.47
CA ILE A 7 -13.16 -1.83 13.91
C ILE A 7 -12.08 -2.09 12.86
N ILE A 8 -11.76 -1.11 12.01
CA ILE A 8 -10.68 -1.22 11.02
C ILE A 8 -9.31 -1.36 11.72
N LYS A 9 -9.08 -0.59 12.79
CA LYS A 9 -7.86 -0.71 13.61
C LYS A 9 -7.75 -2.09 14.26
N ILE A 10 -8.84 -2.63 14.81
CA ILE A 10 -8.87 -3.99 15.39
C ILE A 10 -8.60 -5.06 14.32
N GLN A 11 -9.19 -4.94 13.13
CA GLN A 11 -8.95 -5.85 12.00
C GLN A 11 -7.48 -5.82 11.54
N GLN A 12 -6.84 -4.64 11.52
CA GLN A 12 -5.41 -4.51 11.21
C GLN A 12 -4.50 -5.08 12.32
N ILE A 13 -4.88 -4.89 13.58
CA ILE A 13 -4.20 -5.49 14.75
C ILE A 13 -4.20 -7.02 14.65
N ILE A 14 -5.35 -7.63 14.31
CA ILE A 14 -5.46 -9.09 14.16
C ILE A 14 -4.58 -9.59 13.00
N LYS A 15 -4.55 -8.91 11.86
CA LYS A 15 -3.69 -9.31 10.72
C LYS A 15 -2.19 -9.20 11.02
N CYS A 16 -1.73 -8.17 11.74
CA CYS A 16 -0.30 -8.05 12.12
C CYS A 16 0.10 -9.12 13.18
N GLN A 17 -0.80 -9.48 14.11
CA GLN A 17 -0.53 -10.48 15.15
C GLN A 17 -0.50 -11.92 14.59
N VAL A 18 -1.43 -12.26 13.69
CA VAL A 18 -1.50 -13.62 13.09
C VAL A 18 -0.26 -13.93 12.25
N ILE A 19 0.25 -12.99 11.46
CA ILE A 19 1.43 -13.23 10.59
C ILE A 19 2.71 -13.47 11.41
N LYS A 20 2.83 -12.90 12.62
CA LYS A 20 3.98 -13.17 13.50
C LYS A 20 3.91 -14.54 14.19
N PHE A 21 2.71 -15.09 14.39
CA PHE A 21 2.50 -16.36 15.08
C PHE A 21 2.90 -17.57 14.24
N ASP A 22 2.83 -17.47 12.91
CA ASP A 22 3.19 -18.58 12.01
C ASP A 22 4.70 -18.84 11.91
N SER A 23 5.55 -17.98 12.49
CA SER A 23 7.01 -18.08 12.36
C SER A 23 7.75 -18.66 13.58
N PHE A 24 7.05 -19.20 14.58
CA PHE A 24 7.69 -19.91 15.71
C PHE A 24 7.24 -21.38 15.78
N PRO A 25 8.02 -22.33 15.21
CA PRO A 25 7.80 -23.73 15.48
C PRO A 25 8.27 -24.02 16.92
N GLY A 26 7.34 -24.39 17.81
CA GLY A 26 7.69 -25.13 19.02
C GLY A 26 7.39 -24.49 20.40
N ARG A 27 6.44 -23.57 20.55
CA ARG A 27 5.95 -23.22 21.91
C ARG A 27 4.73 -24.08 22.29
N THR A 28 4.98 -25.09 23.12
CA THR A 28 3.97 -25.81 23.89
C THR A 28 3.18 -24.81 24.74
N VAL A 29 1.91 -24.59 24.41
CA VAL A 29 0.98 -23.82 25.23
C VAL A 29 0.56 -24.69 26.42
N ILE A 30 1.19 -24.47 27.58
CA ILE A 30 0.76 -25.09 28.83
C ILE A 30 -0.54 -24.41 29.25
N VAL A 31 -1.68 -25.05 29.03
CA VAL A 31 -2.99 -24.56 29.46
C VAL A 31 -3.17 -24.89 30.93
N MET A 32 -2.70 -24.01 31.81
CA MET A 32 -3.13 -23.98 33.21
C MET A 32 -4.16 -22.87 33.36
N ARG A 33 -5.30 -23.14 34.02
CA ARG A 33 -6.42 -22.19 34.21
C ARG A 33 -5.88 -20.84 34.67
N PRO A 34 -5.76 -19.82 33.81
CA PRO A 34 -5.08 -18.60 34.20
C PRO A 34 -6.06 -17.77 35.01
N ASN A 35 -5.60 -17.22 36.13
CA ASN A 35 -6.35 -16.18 36.82
C ASN A 35 -6.50 -14.98 35.88
N LEU A 36 -7.68 -14.35 35.87
CA LEU A 36 -8.04 -13.25 34.97
C LEU A 36 -7.01 -12.10 35.04
N ALA A 37 -6.42 -11.87 36.22
CA ALA A 37 -5.34 -10.91 36.43
C ALA A 37 -4.06 -11.22 35.63
N ILE A 38 -3.71 -12.50 35.47
CA ILE A 38 -2.52 -12.94 34.72
C ILE A 38 -2.70 -12.67 33.22
N ILE A 39 -3.93 -12.85 32.72
CA ILE A 39 -4.28 -12.56 31.32
C ILE A 39 -4.16 -11.07 31.04
N ILE A 40 -4.68 -10.23 31.95
CA ILE A 40 -4.62 -8.77 31.80
C ILE A 40 -3.16 -8.26 31.85
N LEU A 41 -2.33 -8.83 32.73
CA LEU A 41 -0.91 -8.49 32.82
C LEU A 41 -0.12 -8.91 31.56
N ALA A 42 -0.40 -10.08 31.00
CA ALA A 42 0.25 -10.51 29.75
C ALA A 42 -0.10 -9.56 28.58
N LEU A 43 -1.38 -9.22 28.43
CA LEU A 43 -1.86 -8.34 27.36
C LEU A 43 -1.32 -6.91 27.47
N SER A 44 -1.15 -6.38 28.69
CA SER A 44 -0.59 -5.04 28.88
C SER A 44 0.91 -4.99 28.59
N ILE A 45 1.65 -6.04 28.93
CA ILE A 45 3.08 -6.16 28.63
C ILE A 45 3.32 -6.27 27.12
N ASP A 46 2.50 -7.05 26.41
CA ASP A 46 2.57 -7.17 24.94
C ASP A 46 2.32 -5.82 24.24
N LEU A 47 1.42 -4.98 24.79
CA LEU A 47 1.12 -3.66 24.25
C LEU A 47 2.27 -2.65 24.41
N ILE A 48 3.06 -2.77 25.48
CA ILE A 48 4.17 -1.87 25.82
C ILE A 48 5.45 -2.27 25.05
N LEU A 49 5.72 -3.57 24.94
CA LEU A 49 6.96 -4.09 24.32
C LEU A 49 6.92 -4.10 22.78
N PHE A 50 5.73 -4.08 22.17
CA PHE A 50 5.58 -4.05 20.72
C PHE A 50 4.80 -2.80 20.27
N PRO A 51 5.44 -1.61 20.25
CA PRO A 51 4.82 -0.44 19.65
C PRO A 51 4.43 -0.76 18.20
N ASN A 52 3.19 -0.41 17.84
CA ASN A 52 2.52 -0.72 16.57
C ASN A 52 3.13 -0.01 15.35
N ASN A 53 4.44 -0.10 15.15
CA ASN A 53 5.11 0.39 13.96
C ASN A 53 5.08 -0.69 12.87
N CYS A 54 3.88 -1.17 12.52
CA CYS A 54 3.65 -1.93 11.31
C CYS A 54 3.74 -0.94 10.12
N VAL A 55 4.96 -0.53 9.75
CA VAL A 55 5.18 0.12 8.46
C VAL A 55 5.22 -1.00 7.43
N ALA A 56 4.14 -1.13 6.65
CA ALA A 56 4.13 -2.03 5.51
C ALA A 56 5.22 -1.58 4.54
N LYS A 57 6.34 -2.30 4.53
CA LYS A 57 7.43 -2.03 3.59
C LYS A 57 7.00 -2.53 2.23
N PHE A 58 6.69 -1.61 1.31
CA PHE A 58 6.44 -1.97 -0.07
C PHE A 58 7.75 -2.42 -0.70
N ILE A 59 7.85 -3.71 -1.01
CA ILE A 59 9.03 -4.31 -1.64
C ILE A 59 8.61 -4.72 -3.05
N CYS A 60 9.23 -4.08 -4.05
CA CYS A 60 9.06 -4.48 -5.44
C CYS A 60 9.54 -5.91 -5.64
N ARG A 61 8.72 -6.73 -6.30
CA ARG A 61 9.16 -8.06 -6.74
C ARG A 61 10.19 -7.88 -7.86
N PRO A 62 11.43 -8.38 -7.69
CA PRO A 62 12.43 -8.32 -8.75
C PRO A 62 11.89 -9.06 -9.98
N CYS A 63 12.11 -8.48 -11.16
CA CYS A 63 11.82 -9.18 -12.42
C CYS A 63 12.75 -10.39 -12.53
N LYS A 64 12.23 -11.52 -13.04
CA LYS A 64 13.04 -12.71 -13.30
C LYS A 64 14.06 -12.43 -14.40
N ASN A 65 13.59 -11.82 -15.49
CA ASN A 65 14.37 -11.48 -16.68
C ASN A 65 13.98 -10.07 -17.19
N GLU A 66 14.80 -9.49 -18.06
CA GLU A 66 14.53 -8.18 -18.68
C GLU A 66 13.23 -8.18 -19.51
N MET A 67 12.91 -9.30 -20.17
CA MET A 67 11.67 -9.46 -20.94
C MET A 67 10.41 -9.36 -20.07
N GLU A 68 10.44 -9.81 -18.81
CA GLU A 68 9.30 -9.69 -17.89
C GLU A 68 9.10 -8.23 -17.48
N CYS A 69 10.19 -7.53 -17.20
CA CYS A 69 10.18 -6.12 -16.81
C CYS A 69 9.70 -5.20 -17.95
N ASN A 70 10.07 -5.54 -19.17
CA ASN A 70 9.69 -4.84 -20.39
C ASN A 70 8.55 -5.55 -21.11
N MET A 71 7.71 -6.35 -20.43
CA MET A 71 6.52 -6.92 -21.05
C MET A 71 5.53 -5.80 -21.38
N PRO A 72 4.89 -5.78 -22.57
CA PRO A 72 3.89 -4.77 -22.87
C PRO A 72 2.66 -5.01 -21.98
N PRO A 73 1.95 -3.94 -21.58
CA PRO A 73 0.70 -4.08 -20.85
C PRO A 73 -0.31 -4.92 -21.66
N PRO A 74 -1.18 -5.68 -20.99
CA PRO A 74 -2.14 -6.57 -21.66
C PRO A 74 -3.26 -5.83 -22.41
N VAL A 75 -3.39 -4.52 -22.18
CA VAL A 75 -4.39 -3.65 -22.78
C VAL A 75 -3.68 -2.61 -23.63
N MET A 76 -4.26 -2.25 -24.79
CA MET A 76 -3.76 -1.09 -25.54
C MET A 76 -3.91 0.17 -24.71
N CYS A 77 -2.80 0.86 -24.47
CA CYS A 77 -2.79 2.07 -23.67
C CYS A 77 -3.14 3.28 -24.55
N GLU A 78 -4.35 3.80 -24.37
CA GLU A 78 -4.87 4.96 -25.11
C GLU A 78 -4.01 6.22 -24.91
N TYR A 79 -3.50 6.42 -23.70
CA TYR A 79 -2.69 7.59 -23.31
C TYR A 79 -1.18 7.31 -23.23
N GLY A 80 -0.73 6.18 -23.79
CA GLY A 80 0.69 5.79 -23.79
C GLY A 80 1.13 4.94 -22.59
N GLU A 81 2.42 4.64 -22.52
CA GLU A 81 3.01 3.74 -21.52
C GLU A 81 3.91 4.52 -20.54
N VAL A 82 3.85 4.17 -19.26
CA VAL A 82 4.68 4.74 -18.20
C VAL A 82 5.35 3.63 -17.37
N ARG A 83 6.36 3.99 -16.57
CA ARG A 83 7.04 3.05 -15.68
C ARG A 83 6.60 3.27 -14.24
N ASN A 84 6.04 2.23 -13.63
CA ASN A 84 5.65 2.28 -12.23
C ASN A 84 6.87 2.37 -11.27
N ALA A 85 6.61 2.52 -9.97
CA ALA A 85 7.64 2.56 -8.93
C ALA A 85 8.59 1.33 -8.93
N CYS A 86 8.14 0.20 -9.48
CA CYS A 86 8.93 -1.02 -9.63
C CYS A 86 9.59 -1.17 -11.01
N LYS A 87 9.63 -0.10 -11.81
CA LYS A 87 10.20 -0.03 -13.17
C LYS A 87 9.54 -0.94 -14.20
N ARG A 88 8.31 -1.42 -13.96
CA ARG A 88 7.54 -2.21 -14.93
C ARG A 88 6.71 -1.28 -15.81
N ARG A 89 6.45 -1.70 -17.05
CA ARG A 89 5.60 -0.96 -17.98
C ARG A 89 4.13 -1.10 -17.57
N GLU A 90 3.43 0.02 -17.49
CA GLU A 90 1.99 0.10 -17.23
C GLU A 90 1.36 1.15 -18.14
N CYS A 91 0.05 1.10 -18.33
CA CYS A 91 -0.65 2.14 -19.08
C CYS A 91 -0.72 3.44 -18.28
N ALA A 92 -0.46 4.54 -18.96
CA ALA A 92 -0.62 5.86 -18.39
C ALA A 92 -2.10 6.19 -18.16
N LYS A 93 -2.35 7.04 -17.17
CA LYS A 93 -3.66 7.59 -16.85
C LYS A 93 -4.01 8.77 -17.74
N GLY A 94 -5.28 8.84 -18.15
CA GLY A 94 -5.82 9.92 -18.97
C GLY A 94 -6.24 11.14 -18.14
N PRO A 95 -6.74 12.20 -18.78
CA PRO A 95 -7.23 13.38 -18.08
C PRO A 95 -8.47 13.05 -17.23
N GLY A 96 -8.51 13.54 -16.00
CA GLY A 96 -9.59 13.26 -15.04
C GLY A 96 -9.53 11.87 -14.39
N ASP A 97 -8.56 11.03 -14.75
CA ASP A 97 -8.31 9.78 -14.04
C ASP A 97 -7.59 10.03 -12.71
N ARG A 98 -7.81 9.11 -11.76
CA ARG A 98 -7.11 9.13 -10.48
C ARG A 98 -5.63 8.78 -10.63
N CYS A 99 -4.76 9.52 -9.94
CA CYS A 99 -3.31 9.39 -9.99
C CYS A 99 -2.66 9.59 -8.61
N GLY A 100 -1.40 9.17 -8.47
CA GLY A 100 -0.60 9.42 -7.26
C GLY A 100 -0.78 8.39 -6.15
N GLY A 101 -0.90 8.86 -4.90
CA GLY A 101 -0.78 8.03 -3.70
C GLY A 101 0.67 7.61 -3.39
N PRO A 102 0.90 6.88 -2.29
CA PRO A 102 2.24 6.42 -1.92
C PRO A 102 2.86 5.61 -3.07
N MET A 103 4.05 6.00 -3.55
CA MET A 103 4.74 5.32 -4.66
C MET A 103 3.93 5.23 -5.97
N ASN A 104 3.01 6.18 -6.24
CA ASN A 104 2.14 6.18 -7.42
C ASN A 104 1.26 4.92 -7.54
N ILE A 105 0.77 4.36 -6.43
CA ILE A 105 -0.11 3.18 -6.44
C ILE A 105 -1.42 3.38 -7.22
N LEU A 106 -1.89 4.62 -7.36
CA LEU A 106 -3.09 4.96 -8.13
C LEU A 106 -2.79 5.04 -9.64
N GLY A 107 -1.52 5.09 -10.01
CA GLY A 107 -1.03 5.22 -11.38
C GLY A 107 -0.32 6.54 -11.61
N GLN A 108 0.30 6.63 -12.79
CA GLN A 108 0.99 7.83 -13.28
C GLN A 108 0.24 8.39 -14.48
N CYS A 109 0.19 9.71 -14.57
CA CYS A 109 -0.41 10.42 -15.69
C CYS A 109 0.44 10.27 -16.96
N ALA A 110 -0.20 10.42 -18.12
CA ALA A 110 0.45 10.42 -19.42
C ALA A 110 1.45 11.56 -19.62
N GLU A 111 2.24 11.45 -20.68
CA GLU A 111 3.12 12.52 -21.13
C GLU A 111 2.26 13.76 -21.45
N ASN A 112 2.57 14.90 -20.80
CA ASN A 112 1.82 16.17 -20.80
C ASN A 112 0.62 16.27 -19.83
N LEU A 113 0.47 15.31 -18.92
CA LEU A 113 -0.48 15.40 -17.81
C LEU A 113 0.26 15.44 -16.47
N MET A 114 -0.26 16.21 -15.50
CA MET A 114 0.30 16.30 -14.16
C MET A 114 -0.72 15.89 -13.10
N CYS A 115 -0.26 15.12 -12.11
CA CYS A 115 -1.08 14.75 -10.97
C CYS A 115 -1.12 15.92 -9.97
N ARG A 116 -2.30 16.48 -9.73
CA ARG A 116 -2.50 17.60 -8.79
C ARG A 116 -2.96 17.08 -7.42
N SER A 117 -3.07 17.96 -6.43
CA SER A 117 -3.47 17.64 -5.06
C SER A 117 -4.87 17.03 -4.90
N ASP A 118 -5.70 17.10 -5.94
CA ASP A 118 -6.99 16.42 -6.03
C ASP A 118 -6.89 14.96 -6.46
N GLU A 119 -5.66 14.43 -6.60
CA GLU A 119 -5.37 13.07 -7.06
C GLU A 119 -5.91 12.80 -8.46
N LEU A 120 -6.06 13.83 -9.31
CA LEU A 120 -6.51 13.71 -10.69
C LEU A 120 -5.43 14.18 -11.67
N CYS A 121 -5.44 13.59 -12.87
CA CYS A 121 -4.57 14.01 -13.95
C CYS A 121 -5.16 15.24 -14.68
N HIS A 122 -4.41 16.34 -14.69
CA HIS A 122 -4.75 17.57 -15.39
C HIS A 122 -3.83 17.80 -16.58
N GLY A 123 -4.35 18.42 -17.63
CA GLY A 123 -3.56 18.83 -18.79
C GLY A 123 -2.63 19.99 -18.44
N TRP A 124 -1.36 19.86 -18.77
CA TRP A 124 -0.42 20.98 -18.71
C TRP A 124 0.00 21.35 -20.14
N PHE A 125 -0.38 22.55 -20.59
CA PHE A 125 0.09 23.10 -21.86
C PHE A 125 1.44 23.82 -21.62
N MET A 126 2.49 23.42 -22.32
CA MET A 126 3.85 23.95 -22.12
C MET A 126 4.04 25.43 -22.49
N ASP A 127 3.06 26.08 -23.12
CA ASP A 127 3.18 27.48 -23.57
C ASP A 127 2.62 28.53 -22.60
N THR A 128 1.85 28.13 -21.57
CA THR A 128 1.31 29.08 -20.58
C THR A 128 1.37 28.46 -19.20
N LEU A 129 1.93 29.19 -18.24
CA LEU A 129 1.82 28.94 -16.79
C LEU A 129 0.36 29.15 -16.32
N GLU A 130 -0.61 28.56 -17.01
CA GLU A 130 -2.03 28.62 -16.65
C GLU A 130 -2.61 27.21 -16.76
N ASN A 131 -3.00 26.70 -15.60
CA ASN A 131 -3.75 25.45 -15.47
C ASN A 131 -5.11 25.66 -16.16
N TYR A 132 -5.50 24.78 -17.09
CA TYR A 132 -6.89 24.69 -17.52
C TYR A 132 -7.62 23.71 -16.60
N GLU A 133 -8.66 24.23 -15.92
CA GLU A 133 -9.58 23.48 -15.04
C GLU A 133 -10.57 22.61 -15.83
#